data_AF-A0A2V8ER29-F1
#
_entry.id   AF-A0A2V8ER29-F1
#
_cell.length_a   1.000
_cell.length_b   1.000
_cell.length_c   1.000
_cell.angle_alpha   90.00
_cell.angle_beta   90.00
_cell.angle_gamma   90.00
#
_symmetry.space_group_name_H-M   'P 1'
#
loop_
_entity.id
_entity.type
_entity.pdbx_description
1 polymer ?
#
loop_
_entity_poly.entity_id
_entity_poly.type
_entity_poly.pdbx_seq_one_letter_code
_entity_poly.pdbx_strand_id
1 'polypeptide(L)'
;MRDPRRVSGIGGWLLLLCALLLVWHPLTFALAASSALNALPLRGLPLALTLAVRLLATALGIAAAVALLARQPSAVALALAALGVSAGTDLFVYTTPFFPNNRLPGDTQWFVAASLAYHAAWIGYLLRSTRVRNTY
;
A
#
# COMPACT_ATOMS: atom_id res chain seq x y z
N MET A 1 17.26 -29.10 -27.01
CA MET A 1 17.40 -27.65 -27.29
C MET A 1 16.71 -26.87 -26.17
N ARG A 2 17.46 -26.16 -25.32
CA ARG A 2 16.89 -25.25 -24.30
C ARG A 2 16.69 -23.90 -24.97
N ASP A 3 15.44 -23.45 -25.05
CA ASP A 3 15.09 -22.14 -25.61
C ASP A 3 15.77 -21.01 -24.81
N PRO A 4 16.59 -20.14 -25.44
CA PRO A 4 17.26 -19.03 -24.76
C PRO A 4 16.31 -17.88 -24.37
N ARG A 5 15.01 -17.96 -24.67
CA ARG A 5 14.00 -17.00 -24.19
C ARG A 5 13.59 -17.24 -22.74
N ARG A 6 14.57 -17.47 -21.85
CA ARG A 6 14.32 -17.50 -20.40
C ARG A 6 13.83 -16.11 -19.98
N VAL A 7 12.50 -15.99 -19.88
CA VAL A 7 11.80 -15.29 -18.81
C VAL A 7 12.37 -13.90 -18.56
N SER A 8 11.90 -12.88 -19.31
CA SER A 8 11.77 -11.54 -18.71
C SER A 8 10.76 -11.66 -17.58
N GLY A 9 11.20 -12.23 -16.47
CA GLY A 9 10.43 -12.49 -15.28
C GLY A 9 10.14 -11.18 -14.59
N ILE A 10 8.98 -11.10 -13.97
CA ILE A 10 8.75 -10.21 -12.85
C ILE A 10 9.91 -10.49 -11.89
N GLY A 11 10.87 -9.58 -11.75
CA GLY A 11 12.13 -9.87 -11.09
C GLY A 11 12.69 -8.64 -10.39
N GLY A 12 13.45 -8.84 -9.31
CA GLY A 12 14.02 -7.74 -8.52
C GLY A 12 12.96 -6.87 -7.88
N TRP A 13 13.06 -5.55 -8.08
CA TRP A 13 12.19 -4.53 -7.47
C TRP A 13 10.69 -4.72 -7.71
N LEU A 14 10.27 -5.32 -8.83
CA LEU A 14 8.85 -5.55 -9.10
C LEU A 14 8.29 -6.71 -8.27
N LEU A 15 9.08 -7.76 -8.01
CA LEU A 15 8.71 -8.80 -7.05
C LEU A 15 8.66 -8.23 -5.64
N LEU A 16 9.60 -7.34 -5.29
CA LEU A 16 9.61 -6.68 -3.99
C LEU A 16 8.35 -5.84 -3.81
N LEU A 17 7.95 -5.07 -4.83
CA LEU A 17 6.70 -4.31 -4.83
C LEU A 17 5.49 -5.24 -4.68
N CYS A 18 5.42 -6.34 -5.42
CA CYS A 18 4.34 -7.31 -5.28
C CYS A 18 4.30 -7.95 -3.89
N ALA A 19 5.44 -8.38 -3.35
CA ALA A 19 5.54 -8.96 -2.00
C ALA A 19 5.13 -7.94 -0.94
N LEU A 20 5.49 -6.68 -1.13
CA LEU A 20 5.12 -5.59 -0.25
C LEU A 20 3.61 -5.30 -0.32
N LEU A 21 3.02 -5.28 -1.51
CA LEU A 21 1.57 -5.13 -1.65
C LEU A 21 0.81 -6.33 -1.08
N LEU A 22 1.31 -7.54 -1.30
CA LEU A 22 0.62 -8.79 -0.95
C LEU A 22 0.77 -9.17 0.52
N VAL A 23 1.90 -8.87 1.15
CA VAL A 23 2.22 -9.31 2.52
C VAL A 23 2.25 -8.12 3.48
N TRP A 24 2.91 -7.02 3.11
CA TRP A 24 3.11 -5.89 4.01
C TRP A 24 1.81 -5.12 4.29
N HIS A 25 0.99 -4.87 3.26
CA HIS A 25 -0.30 -4.19 3.45
C HIS A 25 -1.24 -4.96 4.41
N PRO A 26 -1.52 -6.26 4.21
CA PRO A 26 -2.39 -6.98 5.14
C PRO A 26 -1.79 -7.14 6.53
N LEU A 27 -0.48 -7.28 6.66
CA LEU A 27 0.17 -7.33 7.96
C LEU A 27 0.00 -6.01 8.72
N THR A 28 0.23 -4.88 8.06
CA THR A 28 0.10 -3.54 8.66
C THR A 28 -1.35 -3.24 9.03
N PHE A 29 -2.31 -3.70 8.21
CA PHE A 29 -3.73 -3.62 8.54
C PHE A 29 -4.07 -4.48 9.76
N ALA A 30 -3.66 -5.75 9.79
CA ALA A 30 -3.97 -6.67 10.88
C ALA A 30 -3.43 -6.18 12.23
N LEU A 31 -2.19 -5.68 12.26
CA LEU A 31 -1.60 -5.09 13.46
C LEU A 31 -2.38 -3.87 13.95
N ALA A 32 -2.70 -2.95 13.04
CA ALA A 32 -3.45 -1.76 13.37
C ALA A 32 -4.89 -2.08 13.82
N ALA A 33 -5.57 -3.00 13.13
CA ALA A 33 -6.90 -3.47 13.49
C ALA A 33 -6.86 -4.09 14.89
N SER A 34 -5.95 -5.03 15.16
CA SER A 34 -5.78 -5.64 16.48
C SER A 34 -5.64 -4.61 17.60
N SER A 35 -4.82 -3.57 17.38
CA SER A 35 -4.65 -2.49 18.36
C SER A 35 -5.88 -1.58 18.52
N ALA A 36 -6.67 -1.41 17.45
CA ALA A 36 -7.79 -0.47 17.39
C ALA A 36 -9.14 -1.11 17.77
N LEU A 37 -9.30 -2.43 17.61
CA LEU A 37 -10.55 -3.14 17.93
C LEU A 37 -10.96 -2.92 19.38
N ASN A 38 -10.00 -2.88 20.32
CA ASN A 38 -10.26 -2.58 21.72
C ASN A 38 -10.78 -1.15 21.96
N ALA A 39 -10.53 -0.22 21.04
CA ALA A 39 -10.98 1.16 21.12
C ALA A 39 -12.32 1.40 20.40
N LEU A 40 -12.87 0.42 19.68
CA LEU A 40 -14.16 0.54 18.98
C LEU A 40 -15.33 0.92 19.89
N PRO A 41 -15.49 0.36 21.11
CA PRO A 41 -16.61 0.73 21.98
C PRO A 41 -16.56 2.19 22.41
N LEU A 42 -15.36 2.78 22.48
CA LEU A 42 -15.13 4.15 22.95
C LEU A 42 -15.18 5.18 21.81
N ARG A 43 -14.69 4.81 20.62
CA ARG A 43 -14.55 5.71 19.46
C ARG A 43 -15.67 5.56 18.44
N GLY A 44 -16.44 4.46 18.50
CA GLY A 44 -17.66 4.25 17.73
C GLY A 44 -17.46 4.26 16.21
N LEU A 45 -18.44 4.84 15.52
CA LEU A 45 -18.58 4.84 14.06
C LEU A 45 -17.37 5.45 13.30
N PRO A 46 -16.74 6.56 13.73
CA PRO A 46 -15.54 7.08 13.09
C PRO A 46 -14.41 6.05 12.97
N LEU A 47 -14.11 5.31 14.04
CA LEU A 47 -13.05 4.30 14.01
C LEU A 47 -13.42 3.13 13.08
N ALA A 48 -14.68 2.70 13.11
CA ALA A 48 -15.19 1.65 12.24
C ALA A 48 -15.04 2.02 10.74
N LEU A 49 -15.42 3.25 10.36
CA LEU A 49 -15.22 3.75 9.00
C LEU A 49 -13.74 3.82 8.62
N THR A 50 -12.88 4.26 9.54
CA THR A 50 -11.43 4.33 9.31
C THR A 50 -10.86 2.94 9.04
N LEU A 51 -11.28 1.91 9.79
CA LEU A 51 -10.89 0.53 9.57
C LEU A 51 -11.44 -0.02 8.25
N ALA A 52 -12.68 0.32 7.88
CA ALA A 52 -13.26 -0.08 6.60
C ALA A 52 -12.47 0.49 5.41
N VAL A 53 -12.08 1.76 5.46
CA VAL A 53 -11.24 2.39 4.43
C VAL A 53 -9.87 1.71 4.35
N ARG A 54 -9.23 1.42 5.49
CA ARG A 54 -7.94 0.68 5.52
C ARG A 54 -8.07 -0.74 4.96
N LEU A 55 -9.19 -1.41 5.20
CA LEU A 55 -9.48 -2.73 4.64
C LEU A 55 -9.62 -2.65 3.11
N LEU A 56 -10.34 -1.65 2.60
CA LEU A 56 -10.47 -1.43 1.15
C LEU A 56 -9.11 -1.13 0.50
N ALA A 57 -8.29 -0.28 1.12
CA ALA A 57 -6.93 0.00 0.67
C ALA A 57 -6.08 -1.28 0.59
N THR A 58 -6.19 -2.14 1.61
CA THR A 58 -5.51 -3.44 1.65
C THR A 58 -5.98 -4.35 0.53
N ALA A 59 -7.29 -4.46 0.31
CA ALA A 59 -7.87 -5.26 -0.76
C ALA A 59 -7.42 -4.78 -2.15
N LEU A 60 -7.36 -3.46 -2.36
CA LEU A 60 -6.81 -2.86 -3.58
C LEU A 60 -5.33 -3.17 -3.76
N GLY A 61 -4.54 -3.12 -2.69
CA GLY A 61 -3.12 -3.52 -2.72
C GLY A 61 -2.94 -4.97 -3.15
N ILE A 62 -3.71 -5.89 -2.57
CA ILE A 62 -3.70 -7.31 -2.95
C ILE A 62 -4.12 -7.48 -4.42
N ALA A 63 -5.21 -6.83 -4.85
CA ALA A 63 -5.67 -6.89 -6.23
C ALA A 63 -4.63 -6.35 -7.22
N ALA A 64 -3.96 -5.25 -6.88
CA ALA A 64 -2.86 -4.70 -7.67
C ALA A 64 -1.67 -5.65 -7.75
N ALA A 65 -1.27 -6.28 -6.63
CA ALA A 65 -0.20 -7.28 -6.62
C ALA A 65 -0.52 -8.46 -7.53
N VAL A 66 -1.75 -8.99 -7.44
CA VAL A 66 -2.21 -10.09 -8.29
C VAL A 66 -2.26 -9.67 -9.76
N ALA A 67 -2.78 -8.47 -10.07
CA ALA A 67 -2.81 -7.95 -11.44
C ALA A 67 -1.41 -7.77 -12.02
N LEU A 68 -0.45 -7.28 -11.21
CA LEU A 68 0.96 -7.19 -11.59
C LEU A 68 1.54 -8.59 -11.86
N LEU A 69 1.33 -9.56 -10.96
CA LEU A 69 1.81 -10.92 -11.15
C LEU A 69 1.20 -11.59 -12.39
N ALA A 70 -0.07 -11.32 -12.68
CA ALA A 70 -0.80 -11.82 -13.84
C ALA A 70 -0.50 -11.06 -15.14
N ARG A 71 0.33 -10.01 -15.11
CA ARG A 71 0.69 -9.19 -16.29
C ARG A 71 -0.51 -8.56 -17.00
N GLN A 72 -1.50 -8.12 -16.24
CA GLN A 72 -2.68 -7.47 -16.83
C GLN A 72 -2.33 -6.06 -17.34
N PRO A 73 -2.92 -5.61 -18.47
CA PRO A 73 -2.62 -4.28 -19.04
C PRO A 73 -3.00 -3.13 -18.10
N SER A 74 -3.95 -3.34 -17.18
CA SER A 74 -4.38 -2.37 -16.17
C SER A 74 -3.59 -2.44 -14.85
N ALA A 75 -2.60 -3.33 -14.73
CA ALA A 75 -1.93 -3.59 -13.46
C ALA A 75 -1.20 -2.36 -12.89
N VAL A 76 -0.57 -1.56 -13.74
CA VAL A 76 0.12 -0.33 -13.33
C VAL A 76 -0.87 0.70 -12.80
N ALA A 77 -2.01 0.87 -13.46
CA ALA A 77 -3.06 1.79 -13.02
C ALA A 77 -3.64 1.36 -11.66
N LEU A 78 -3.89 0.06 -11.46
CA LEU A 78 -4.32 -0.48 -10.18
C LEU A 78 -3.28 -0.29 -9.08
N ALA A 79 -2.00 -0.49 -9.37
CA ALA A 79 -0.92 -0.28 -8.40
C ALA A 79 -0.79 1.20 -8.01
N LEU A 80 -0.92 2.12 -8.96
CA LEU A 80 -0.94 3.56 -8.68
C LEU A 80 -2.16 3.95 -7.84
N ALA A 81 -3.34 3.43 -8.16
CA ALA A 81 -4.55 3.65 -7.38
C ALA A 81 -4.40 3.11 -5.94
N ALA A 82 -3.89 1.89 -5.78
CA ALA A 82 -3.64 1.30 -4.47
C ALA A 82 -2.66 2.12 -3.63
N LEU A 83 -1.52 2.53 -4.23
CA LEU A 83 -0.54 3.40 -3.55
C LEU A 83 -1.13 4.76 -3.19
N GLY A 84 -1.93 5.37 -4.07
CA GLY A 84 -2.60 6.64 -3.80
C GLY A 84 -3.61 6.54 -2.66
N VAL A 85 -4.44 5.50 -2.65
CA VAL A 85 -5.41 5.24 -1.57
C VAL A 85 -4.70 4.96 -0.25
N SER A 86 -3.61 4.18 -0.25
CA SER A 86 -2.80 3.93 0.95
C SER A 86 -2.19 5.22 1.50
N ALA A 87 -1.60 6.06 0.65
CA ALA A 87 -1.03 7.35 1.04
C ALA A 87 -2.09 8.29 1.63
N GLY A 88 -3.26 8.38 0.99
CA GLY A 88 -4.38 9.18 1.49
C GLY A 88 -4.89 8.69 2.85
N THR A 89 -4.93 7.36 3.02
CA THR A 89 -5.37 6.75 4.29
C THR A 89 -4.37 7.03 5.42
N ASP A 90 -3.07 6.96 5.14
CA ASP A 90 -2.03 7.33 6.10
C ASP A 90 -2.12 8.80 6.51
N LEU A 91 -2.25 9.71 5.53
CA LEU A 91 -2.47 11.14 5.79
C LEU A 91 -3.71 11.38 6.66
N PHE A 92 -4.83 10.72 6.35
CA PHE A 92 -6.05 10.82 7.14
C PHE A 92 -5.84 10.36 8.58
N VAL A 93 -5.24 9.18 8.78
CA VAL A 93 -4.90 8.66 10.11
C VAL A 93 -3.94 9.58 10.85
N TYR A 94 -3.02 10.22 10.13
CA TYR A 94 -2.00 11.05 10.74
C TYR A 94 -2.51 12.43 11.15
N THR A 95 -3.45 12.99 10.41
CA THR A 95 -3.95 14.36 10.59
C THR A 95 -5.26 14.42 11.37
N THR A 96 -5.97 13.30 11.52
CA THR A 96 -7.25 13.25 12.25
C THR A 96 -7.13 12.54 13.60
N PRO A 97 -8.00 12.88 14.58
CA PRO A 97 -8.01 12.22 15.88
C PRO A 97 -8.77 10.87 15.86
N PHE A 98 -9.34 10.45 14.73
CA PHE A 98 -10.26 9.31 14.67
C PHE A 98 -9.58 7.96 14.94
N PHE A 99 -8.30 7.83 14.61
CA PHE A 99 -7.52 6.62 14.87
C PHE A 99 -6.65 6.78 16.14
N PRO A 100 -6.60 5.75 17.03
CA PRO A 100 -5.72 5.81 18.20
C PRO A 100 -4.27 5.89 17.76
N ASN A 101 -3.49 6.77 18.39
CA ASN A 101 -2.08 6.92 18.08
C ASN A 101 -1.28 7.22 19.35
N ASN A 102 -0.07 6.65 19.44
CA ASN A 102 0.87 6.82 20.55
C ASN A 102 2.05 7.72 20.16
N ARG A 103 1.82 8.65 19.22
CA ARG A 103 2.89 9.50 18.70
C ARG A 103 3.16 10.64 19.67
N LEU A 104 4.44 10.99 19.82
CA LEU A 104 4.83 12.14 20.64
C LEU A 104 4.33 13.43 19.98
N PRO A 105 3.99 14.46 20.78
CA PRO A 105 3.63 15.76 20.24
C PRO A 105 4.75 16.31 19.34
N GLY A 106 4.42 16.77 18.13
CA GLY A 106 5.39 17.30 17.17
C GLY A 106 5.96 16.27 16.18
N ASP A 107 5.76 14.96 16.39
CA ASP A 107 6.33 13.93 15.51
C ASP A 107 5.50 13.68 14.24
N THR A 108 4.23 14.07 14.22
CA THR A 108 3.31 13.80 13.10
C THR A 108 3.89 14.19 11.74
N GLN A 109 4.61 15.32 11.68
CA GLN A 109 5.24 15.80 10.45
C GLN A 109 6.29 14.82 9.88
N TRP A 110 7.04 14.13 10.74
CA TRP A 110 8.03 13.14 10.32
C TRP A 110 7.37 11.88 9.77
N PHE A 111 6.29 11.43 10.41
CA PHE A 111 5.50 10.30 9.91
C PHE A 111 4.83 10.60 8.57
N VAL A 112 4.28 11.81 8.41
CA VAL A 112 3.71 12.27 7.13
C VAL A 112 4.80 12.33 6.07
N ALA A 113 5.95 12.95 6.35
CA ALA A 113 7.06 13.04 5.41
C ALA A 113 7.58 11.66 4.99
N ALA A 114 7.75 10.73 5.94
CA ALA A 114 8.19 9.37 5.67
C ALA A 114 7.18 8.59 4.81
N SER A 115 5.88 8.67 5.12
CA SER A 115 4.84 8.00 4.33
C SER A 115 4.75 8.58 2.91
N LEU A 116 4.82 9.90 2.76
CA LEU A 116 4.83 10.54 1.45
C LEU A 116 6.07 10.13 0.64
N ALA A 117 7.26 10.16 1.24
CA ALA A 117 8.48 9.75 0.57
C ALA A 117 8.43 8.28 0.11
N TYR A 118 7.90 7.40 0.97
CA TYR A 118 7.73 5.99 0.68
C TYR A 118 6.79 5.76 -0.51
N HIS A 119 5.60 6.36 -0.49
CA HIS A 119 4.63 6.20 -1.59
C HIS A 119 5.12 6.86 -2.88
N ALA A 120 5.75 8.04 -2.79
CA ALA A 120 6.33 8.73 -3.94
C ALA A 120 7.46 7.94 -4.59
N ALA A 121 8.31 7.27 -3.81
CA ALA A 121 9.37 6.42 -4.35
C ALA A 121 8.80 5.28 -5.19
N TRP A 122 7.76 4.61 -4.71
CA TRP A 122 7.10 3.52 -5.44
C TRP A 122 6.32 3.98 -6.67
N ILE A 123 5.60 5.10 -6.57
CA ILE A 123 4.92 5.72 -7.71
C ILE A 123 5.94 6.13 -8.78
N GLY A 124 7.03 6.78 -8.36
CA GLY A 124 8.13 7.16 -9.26
C GLY A 124 8.78 5.95 -9.93
N TYR A 125 8.96 4.84 -9.21
CA TYR A 125 9.44 3.58 -9.77
C TYR A 125 8.49 3.04 -10.84
N LEU A 126 7.18 2.98 -10.59
CA LEU A 126 6.20 2.47 -11.55
C LEU A 126 6.12 3.33 -12.82
N LEU A 127 6.19 4.65 -12.68
CA LEU A 127 6.07 5.58 -13.81
C LEU A 127 7.36 5.67 -14.65
N ARG A 128 8.53 5.59 -14.02
CA ARG A 128 9.82 5.85 -14.68
C ARG A 128 10.54 4.59 -15.15
N SER A 129 10.20 3.42 -14.60
CA SER A 129 10.91 2.18 -14.92
C SER A 129 10.60 1.69 -16.33
N THR A 130 11.61 1.74 -17.21
CA THR A 130 11.55 1.15 -18.56
C THR A 130 11.19 -0.33 -18.51
N ARG A 131 11.56 -1.02 -17.42
CA ARG A 131 11.21 -2.43 -17.22
C ARG A 131 9.71 -2.64 -17.04
N VAL A 132 9.05 -1.76 -16.29
CA VAL A 132 7.59 -1.80 -16.09
C VAL A 132 6.91 -1.59 -17.45
N ARG A 133 7.29 -0.53 -18.17
CA ARG A 133 6.77 -0.22 -19.51
C ARG A 133 7.01 -1.30 -20.56
N ASN A 134 8.07 -2.08 -20.43
CA ASN A 134 8.34 -3.20 -21.34
C ASN A 134 7.58 -4.48 -20.94
N THR A 135 7.00 -4.53 -19.74
CA THR A 135 6.31 -5.71 -19.19
C THR A 135 4.78 -5.60 -19.29
N TYR A 136 4.22 -4.39 -19.18
CA TYR A 136 2.79 -4.07 -19.23
C TYR A 136 2.54 -3.01 -20.30
#